data_AF-A0A916Y1T0-F1
#
_entry.id   AF-A0A916Y1T0-F1
#
_cell.length_a   1.000
_cell.length_b   1.000
_cell.length_c   1.000
_cell.angle_alpha   90.00
_cell.angle_beta   90.00
_cell.angle_gamma   90.00
#
_symmetry.space_group_name_H-M   'P 1'
#
loop_
_entity.id
_entity.type
_entity.pdbx_description
1 polymer ?
#
loop_
_entity_poly.entity_id
_entity_poly.type
_entity_poly.pdbx_seq_one_letter_code
_entity_poly.pdbx_strand_id
1 'polypeptide(L)'
;MLMLISKQARMKKIVGILIAILISQIGFSQDYQSEFKKYYKKNDTINQLKVLTQWKHENPKDAELFTSFFNYHFGKSRKELLALSSEAPQGESLVLKDSLNETSGYLGSQIHYDQSELKKGLDKIDEGIQLYPNRLDMRFGKIYVLGLVSDWENFTSEIIKTIQYSSINYNNWTWTNNEKKENGKDFLLSSLQDYQVQLYTTGEDELLVNMRNIAEETLKYYPNHVVSLSNLSITYLLTGEYDKGIEPLLRAEKLNPQDYIVLSNIAQGYKLKGDKKNAIVYYEKTIEFGDERAIEFAKQQIAELKK
;
A
#
# COMPACT_ATOMS: atom_id res chain seq x y z
N MET A 1 54.75 -70.08 35.12
CA MET A 1 56.21 -70.19 35.31
C MET A 1 56.79 -68.78 35.20
N LEU A 2 57.46 -68.34 36.27
CA LEU A 2 58.32 -67.16 36.42
C LEU A 2 57.69 -65.75 36.49
N MET A 3 57.70 -65.25 37.73
CA MET A 3 57.86 -63.85 38.14
C MET A 3 59.02 -63.17 37.40
N LEU A 4 58.95 -61.84 37.20
CA LEU A 4 59.91 -60.90 37.82
C LEU A 4 59.52 -59.43 37.65
N ILE A 5 59.94 -58.67 38.66
CA ILE A 5 59.71 -57.28 39.05
C ILE A 5 60.68 -56.33 38.31
N SER A 6 60.26 -55.10 37.98
CA SER A 6 60.97 -53.83 38.32
C SER A 6 60.09 -52.63 37.90
N LYS A 7 59.53 -51.80 38.80
CA LYS A 7 60.05 -50.71 39.67
C LYS A 7 60.43 -49.40 38.94
N GLN A 8 59.62 -48.36 39.22
CA GLN A 8 59.89 -46.91 39.23
C GLN A 8 60.09 -46.20 37.87
N ALA A 9 59.63 -44.98 37.60
CA ALA A 9 59.21 -43.87 38.45
C ALA A 9 58.22 -42.91 37.74
N ARG A 10 57.41 -42.24 38.56
CA ARG A 10 56.82 -40.89 38.43
C ARG A 10 56.79 -40.24 37.04
N MET A 11 55.58 -40.02 36.54
CA MET A 11 55.16 -38.67 36.14
C MET A 11 53.67 -38.49 36.43
N LYS A 12 53.37 -37.78 37.52
CA LYS A 12 52.11 -37.03 37.61
C LYS A 12 52.23 -35.88 36.63
N LYS A 13 51.65 -36.03 35.45
CA LYS A 13 51.16 -34.87 34.69
C LYS A 13 49.65 -34.99 34.70
N ILE A 14 49.04 -34.12 35.50
CA ILE A 14 47.64 -33.78 35.44
C ILE A 14 47.37 -33.45 33.97
N VAL A 15 46.75 -34.38 33.25
CA VAL A 15 46.06 -34.02 32.01
C VAL A 15 44.86 -33.24 32.51
N GLY A 16 45.07 -31.93 32.67
CA GLY A 16 43.98 -30.99 32.78
C GLY A 16 43.17 -31.22 31.52
N ILE A 17 41.97 -31.78 31.70
CA ILE A 17 40.96 -31.71 30.67
C ILE A 17 40.75 -30.20 30.50
N LEU A 18 41.41 -29.64 29.48
CA LEU A 18 40.93 -28.44 28.83
C LEU A 18 39.57 -28.85 28.28
N ILE A 19 38.55 -28.74 29.14
CA ILE A 19 37.22 -28.44 28.67
C ILE A 19 37.42 -27.05 28.09
N ALA A 20 37.84 -27.02 26.82
CA ALA A 20 37.40 -25.97 25.94
C ALA A 20 35.88 -26.10 26.02
N ILE A 21 35.28 -25.33 26.92
CA ILE A 21 33.97 -24.81 26.70
C ILE A 21 34.21 -23.93 25.45
N LEU A 22 34.25 -24.58 24.28
CA LEU A 22 33.50 -24.11 23.15
C LEU A 22 32.13 -23.88 23.78
N ILE A 23 31.94 -22.68 24.32
CA ILE A 23 30.65 -22.03 24.27
C ILE A 23 30.50 -21.97 22.77
N SER A 24 29.94 -23.05 22.23
CA SER A 24 29.23 -23.02 21.00
C SER A 24 28.45 -21.73 21.16
N GLN A 25 28.81 -20.72 20.39
CA GLN A 25 27.84 -19.73 20.00
C GLN A 25 26.79 -20.52 19.20
N ILE A 26 26.00 -21.33 19.93
CA ILE A 26 24.56 -21.32 19.83
C ILE A 26 24.22 -19.91 20.29
N GLY A 27 24.61 -18.90 19.49
CA GLY A 27 23.83 -17.71 19.41
C GLY A 27 22.48 -18.27 19.03
N PHE A 28 21.55 -18.28 19.99
CA PHE A 28 20.16 -18.11 19.64
C PHE A 28 20.18 -17.12 18.49
N SER A 29 19.80 -17.53 17.28
CA SER A 29 19.58 -16.61 16.19
C SER A 29 18.70 -15.52 16.77
N GLN A 30 19.28 -14.38 17.12
CA GLN A 30 18.58 -13.33 17.84
C GLN A 30 17.52 -12.88 16.83
N ASP A 31 16.26 -13.22 17.11
CA ASP A 31 15.16 -12.84 16.24
C ASP A 31 14.86 -11.35 16.49
N TYR A 32 15.72 -10.52 15.92
CA TYR A 32 15.65 -9.07 16.01
C TYR A 32 14.30 -8.55 15.52
N GLN A 33 13.70 -9.21 14.52
CA GLN A 33 12.39 -8.85 14.00
C GLN A 33 11.31 -9.04 15.08
N SER A 34 11.29 -10.18 15.76
CA SER A 34 10.34 -10.45 16.86
C SER A 34 10.56 -9.53 18.06
N GLU A 35 11.82 -9.25 18.42
CA GLU A 35 12.12 -8.32 19.51
C GLU A 35 11.69 -6.88 19.18
N PHE A 36 11.98 -6.43 17.96
CA PHE A 36 11.52 -5.12 17.48
C PHE A 36 9.98 -5.05 17.54
N LYS A 37 9.27 -6.03 16.98
CA LYS A 37 7.80 -6.11 17.01
C LYS A 37 7.25 -6.05 18.44
N LYS A 38 7.92 -6.70 19.40
CA LYS A 38 7.56 -6.67 20.83
C LYS A 38 7.66 -5.25 21.41
N TYR A 39 8.74 -4.53 21.15
CA TYR A 39 8.91 -3.15 21.65
C TYR A 39 8.06 -2.14 20.89
N TYR A 40 7.81 -2.37 19.61
CA TYR A 40 6.91 -1.58 18.77
C TYR A 40 5.48 -1.58 19.34
N LYS A 41 4.94 -2.76 19.67
CA LYS A 41 3.60 -2.89 20.30
C LYS A 41 3.49 -2.17 21.65
N LYS A 42 4.59 -1.98 22.36
CA LYS A 42 4.65 -1.27 23.65
C LYS A 42 4.95 0.22 23.52
N ASN A 43 5.14 0.71 22.30
CA ASN A 43 5.64 2.06 22.02
C ASN A 43 6.97 2.40 22.74
N ASP A 44 7.80 1.39 23.00
CA ASP A 44 9.07 1.54 23.70
C ASP A 44 10.17 1.95 22.70
N THR A 45 10.21 3.24 22.38
CA THR A 45 11.09 3.79 21.32
C THR A 45 12.58 3.64 21.64
N ILE A 46 12.94 3.58 22.93
CA ILE A 46 14.34 3.41 23.36
C ILE A 46 14.81 1.99 23.04
N ASN A 47 14.03 0.97 23.44
CA ASN A 47 14.42 -0.41 23.18
C ASN A 47 14.23 -0.81 21.71
N GLN A 48 13.26 -0.23 20.99
CA GLN A 48 13.19 -0.33 19.53
C GLN A 48 14.51 0.12 18.87
N LEU A 49 15.02 1.30 19.22
CA LEU A 49 16.25 1.84 18.63
C LEU A 49 17.49 0.99 19.00
N LYS A 50 17.56 0.48 20.23
CA LYS A 50 18.64 -0.42 20.66
C LYS A 50 18.67 -1.70 19.81
N VAL A 51 17.51 -2.36 19.65
CA VAL A 51 17.37 -3.57 18.82
C VAL A 51 17.77 -3.27 17.38
N LEU A 52 17.26 -2.18 16.79
CA LEU A 52 17.58 -1.80 15.41
C LEU A 52 19.06 -1.50 15.21
N THR A 53 19.72 -0.85 16.18
CA THR A 53 21.14 -0.51 16.10
C THR A 53 22.01 -1.77 16.17
N GLN A 54 21.66 -2.69 17.06
CA GLN A 54 22.34 -3.98 17.17
C GLN A 54 22.10 -4.84 15.92
N TRP A 55 20.87 -4.92 15.44
CA TRP A 55 20.52 -5.65 14.22
C TRP A 55 21.27 -5.10 13.01
N LYS A 56 21.37 -3.77 12.86
CA LYS A 56 22.17 -3.14 11.81
C LYS A 56 23.65 -3.50 11.89
N HIS A 57 24.21 -3.66 13.08
CA HIS A 57 25.61 -4.04 13.26
C HIS A 57 25.85 -5.50 12.84
N GLU A 58 24.99 -6.41 13.28
CA GLU A 58 25.14 -7.86 13.07
C GLU A 58 24.70 -8.32 11.68
N ASN A 59 23.57 -7.79 11.17
CA ASN A 59 23.01 -8.15 9.88
C ASN A 59 22.50 -6.91 9.11
N PRO A 60 23.41 -6.06 8.58
CA PRO A 60 23.06 -4.79 7.93
C PRO A 60 22.24 -4.95 6.63
N LYS A 61 22.22 -6.16 6.05
CA LYS A 61 21.50 -6.50 4.83
C LYS A 61 20.40 -7.53 5.12
N ASP A 62 19.74 -7.39 6.25
CA ASP A 62 18.49 -8.09 6.50
C ASP A 62 17.35 -7.30 5.87
N ALA A 63 16.47 -7.94 5.09
CA ALA A 63 15.33 -7.26 4.49
C ALA A 63 14.38 -6.67 5.55
N GLU A 64 14.22 -7.36 6.68
CA GLU A 64 13.31 -6.96 7.74
C GLU A 64 13.86 -5.81 8.60
N LEU A 65 15.18 -5.56 8.53
CA LEU A 65 15.79 -4.40 9.15
C LEU A 65 15.28 -3.10 8.52
N PHE A 66 15.14 -3.06 7.19
CA PHE A 66 14.69 -1.86 6.46
C PHE A 66 13.23 -1.53 6.75
N THR A 67 12.33 -2.54 6.71
CA THR A 67 10.92 -2.36 7.08
C THR A 67 10.77 -1.96 8.55
N SER A 68 11.62 -2.49 9.44
CA SER A 68 11.58 -2.15 10.87
C SER A 68 12.08 -0.73 11.16
N PHE A 69 13.17 -0.28 10.52
CA PHE A 69 13.58 1.12 10.63
C PHE A 69 12.55 2.08 10.02
N PHE A 70 11.96 1.72 8.87
CA PHE A 70 10.88 2.49 8.26
C PHE A 70 9.71 2.66 9.25
N ASN A 71 9.23 1.57 9.84
CA ASN A 71 8.15 1.59 10.83
C ASN A 71 8.53 2.37 12.10
N TYR A 72 9.77 2.26 12.57
CA TYR A 72 10.26 3.03 13.71
C TYR A 72 10.21 4.54 13.45
N HIS A 73 10.77 4.97 12.32
CA HIS A 73 10.82 6.38 11.96
C HIS A 73 9.44 6.95 11.63
N PHE A 74 8.58 6.18 10.95
CA PHE A 74 7.19 6.56 10.71
C PHE A 74 6.39 6.66 12.02
N GLY A 75 6.53 5.70 12.92
CA GLY A 75 5.87 5.75 14.24
C GLY A 75 6.34 6.96 15.06
N LYS A 76 7.64 7.31 14.98
CA LYS A 76 8.22 8.48 15.65
C LYS A 76 7.82 9.80 14.99
N SER A 77 7.54 9.82 13.69
CA SER A 77 7.10 11.03 13.00
C SER A 77 5.66 11.40 13.38
N ARG A 78 4.81 10.40 13.62
CA ARG A 78 3.41 10.58 14.00
C ARG A 78 3.26 11.23 15.38
N LYS A 79 2.82 12.48 15.41
CA LYS A 79 2.46 13.25 16.62
C LYS A 79 0.95 13.46 16.64
N GLU A 80 0.31 13.07 17.73
CA GLU A 80 -1.09 13.37 17.97
C GLU A 80 -1.18 14.66 18.78
N LEU A 81 -1.85 15.67 18.23
CA LEU A 81 -2.00 17.00 18.82
C LEU A 81 -3.48 17.34 18.94
N LEU A 82 -3.87 17.98 20.04
CA LEU A 82 -5.20 18.57 20.16
C LEU A 82 -5.24 19.87 19.35
N ALA A 83 -6.17 19.98 18.42
CA ALA A 83 -6.29 21.14 17.55
C ALA A 83 -7.76 21.60 17.41
N LEU A 84 -7.92 22.91 17.27
CA LEU A 84 -9.19 23.54 16.94
C LEU A 84 -9.42 23.42 15.43
N SER A 85 -10.64 23.07 15.04
CA SER A 85 -11.05 22.91 13.65
C SER A 85 -12.47 23.40 13.44
N SER A 86 -12.76 23.94 12.25
CA SER A 86 -14.11 24.33 11.84
C SER A 86 -14.95 23.12 11.40
N GLU A 87 -14.29 22.02 11.05
CA GLU A 87 -14.90 20.78 10.59
C GLU A 87 -14.75 19.69 11.64
N ALA A 88 -15.71 18.78 11.71
CA ALA A 88 -15.64 17.66 12.64
C ALA A 88 -14.45 16.74 12.27
N PRO A 89 -13.45 16.57 13.14
CA PRO A 89 -12.33 15.68 12.85
C PRO A 89 -12.79 14.22 12.88
N GLN A 90 -12.06 13.36 12.18
CA GLN A 90 -12.30 11.91 12.26
C GLN A 90 -11.83 11.38 13.61
N GLY A 91 -12.78 11.02 14.49
CA GLY A 91 -12.52 10.46 15.82
C GLY A 91 -13.22 11.22 16.95
N GLU A 92 -12.77 10.99 18.18
CA GLU A 92 -13.30 11.70 19.35
C GLU A 92 -12.96 13.20 19.27
N SER A 93 -13.99 14.05 19.44
CA SER A 93 -13.83 15.50 19.49
C SER A 93 -14.84 16.13 20.42
N LEU A 94 -14.44 17.27 20.98
CA LEU A 94 -15.30 18.15 21.75
C LEU A 94 -15.90 19.21 20.82
N VAL A 95 -17.23 19.23 20.73
CA VAL A 95 -17.95 20.29 20.01
C VAL A 95 -17.88 21.58 20.83
N LEU A 96 -17.37 22.63 20.24
CA LEU A 96 -17.33 23.97 20.81
C LEU A 96 -18.57 24.73 20.35
N LYS A 97 -19.24 25.39 21.30
CA LYS A 97 -20.45 26.16 21.04
C LYS A 97 -20.28 27.62 21.43
N ASP A 98 -20.92 28.52 20.70
CA ASP A 98 -20.98 29.94 21.04
C ASP A 98 -22.03 30.23 22.12
N SER A 99 -22.17 31.52 22.45
CA SER A 99 -23.18 32.03 23.37
C SER A 99 -24.63 31.85 22.89
N LEU A 100 -24.85 31.54 21.61
CA LEU A 100 -26.15 31.22 21.03
C LEU A 100 -26.41 29.71 20.99
N ASN A 101 -25.48 28.90 21.54
CA ASN A 101 -25.52 27.43 21.56
C ASN A 101 -25.39 26.80 20.16
N GLU A 102 -24.91 27.55 19.17
CA GLU A 102 -24.57 27.05 17.84
C GLU A 102 -23.14 26.50 17.82
N THR A 103 -22.86 25.57 16.90
CA THR A 103 -21.53 24.96 16.79
C THR A 103 -20.56 25.97 16.19
N SER A 104 -19.53 26.33 16.95
CA SER A 104 -18.47 27.27 16.54
C SER A 104 -17.15 26.59 16.17
N GLY A 105 -17.05 25.28 16.38
CA GLY A 105 -15.90 24.48 15.98
C GLY A 105 -15.80 23.18 16.78
N TYR A 106 -14.68 22.49 16.60
CA TYR A 106 -14.37 21.22 17.22
C TYR A 106 -12.94 21.27 17.76
N LEU A 107 -12.75 20.74 18.96
CA LEU A 107 -11.43 20.44 19.52
C LEU A 107 -11.24 18.92 19.48
N GLY A 108 -10.33 18.43 18.66
CA GLY A 108 -10.08 16.99 18.54
C GLY A 108 -8.64 16.65 18.26
N SER A 109 -8.32 15.37 18.31
CA SER A 109 -7.00 14.85 17.95
C SER A 109 -6.77 15.00 16.45
N GLN A 110 -5.71 15.72 16.09
CA GLN A 110 -5.17 15.77 14.73
C GLN A 110 -3.80 15.11 14.71
N ILE A 111 -3.54 14.37 13.64
CA ILE A 111 -2.25 13.71 13.41
C ILE A 111 -1.38 14.63 12.59
N HIS A 112 -0.20 14.97 13.11
CA HIS A 112 0.84 15.68 12.41
C HIS A 112 2.07 14.78 12.26
N TYR A 113 2.76 14.87 11.13
CA TYR A 113 3.97 14.09 10.86
C TYR A 113 5.21 14.98 10.87
N ASP A 114 6.17 14.65 11.73
CA ASP A 114 7.50 15.25 11.75
C ASP A 114 8.24 14.90 10.44
N GLN A 115 8.45 15.92 9.61
CA GLN A 115 9.01 15.74 8.27
C GLN A 115 10.42 15.16 8.27
N SER A 116 11.23 15.47 9.30
CA SER A 116 12.60 14.96 9.42
C SER A 116 12.61 13.47 9.74
N GLU A 117 11.80 13.03 10.71
CA GLU A 117 11.67 11.61 11.01
C GLU A 117 10.98 10.84 9.88
N LEU A 118 9.95 11.41 9.25
CA LEU A 118 9.28 10.80 8.10
C LEU A 118 10.26 10.55 6.96
N LYS A 119 11.09 11.55 6.62
CA LYS A 119 12.11 11.42 5.58
C LYS A 119 13.10 10.29 5.90
N LYS A 120 13.56 10.15 7.15
CA LYS A 120 14.44 9.04 7.54
C LYS A 120 13.79 7.68 7.29
N GLY A 121 12.49 7.56 7.55
CA GLY A 121 11.72 6.36 7.24
C GLY A 121 11.71 6.09 5.73
N LEU A 122 11.30 7.08 4.94
CA LEU A 122 11.21 6.97 3.47
C LEU A 122 12.57 6.65 2.83
N ASP A 123 13.64 7.34 3.23
CA ASP A 123 15.00 7.06 2.76
C ASP A 123 15.38 5.60 3.06
N LYS A 124 15.00 5.09 4.23
CA LYS A 124 15.37 3.73 4.65
C LYS A 124 14.58 2.65 3.93
N ILE A 125 13.29 2.87 3.64
CA ILE A 125 12.53 1.92 2.84
C ILE A 125 12.99 1.93 1.38
N ASP A 126 13.48 3.07 0.86
CA ASP A 126 14.09 3.16 -0.47
C ASP A 126 15.37 2.34 -0.58
N GLU A 127 16.24 2.36 0.43
CA GLU A 127 17.39 1.44 0.51
C GLU A 127 16.92 -0.03 0.48
N GLY A 128 15.84 -0.35 1.19
CA GLY A 128 15.24 -1.68 1.20
C GLY A 128 14.73 -2.11 -0.17
N ILE A 129 13.97 -1.25 -0.84
CA ILE A 129 13.44 -1.50 -2.20
C ILE A 129 14.58 -1.70 -3.20
N GLN A 130 15.68 -0.96 -3.07
CA GLN A 130 16.85 -1.13 -3.94
C GLN A 130 17.51 -2.51 -3.77
N LEU A 131 17.62 -3.00 -2.53
CA LEU A 131 18.26 -4.29 -2.24
C LEU A 131 17.33 -5.49 -2.48
N TYR A 132 16.02 -5.32 -2.27
CA TYR A 132 15.01 -6.37 -2.41
C TYR A 132 13.88 -5.90 -3.33
N PRO A 133 14.14 -5.68 -4.62
CA PRO A 133 13.18 -5.01 -5.50
C PRO A 133 11.90 -5.80 -5.76
N ASN A 134 11.91 -7.12 -5.50
CA ASN A 134 10.72 -7.99 -5.54
C ASN A 134 9.88 -7.94 -4.24
N ARG A 135 10.29 -7.23 -3.19
CA ARG A 135 9.53 -7.09 -1.94
C ARG A 135 8.41 -6.05 -2.09
N LEU A 136 7.24 -6.54 -2.48
CA LEU A 136 6.10 -5.68 -2.79
C LEU A 136 5.59 -4.92 -1.56
N ASP A 137 5.70 -5.51 -0.37
CA ASP A 137 5.31 -4.89 0.90
C ASP A 137 6.10 -3.62 1.22
N MET A 138 7.37 -3.53 0.80
CA MET A 138 8.17 -2.32 1.00
C MET A 138 7.62 -1.16 0.17
N ARG A 139 7.29 -1.42 -1.10
CA ARG A 139 6.67 -0.43 -1.99
C ARG A 139 5.29 -0.03 -1.50
N PHE A 140 4.48 -1.00 -1.09
CA PHE A 140 3.13 -0.76 -0.57
C PHE A 140 3.15 0.01 0.75
N GLY A 141 4.09 -0.29 1.65
CA GLY A 141 4.28 0.47 2.88
C GLY A 141 4.65 1.93 2.60
N LYS A 142 5.54 2.17 1.63
CA LYS A 142 5.89 3.51 1.17
C LYS A 142 4.68 4.25 0.58
N ILE A 143 3.97 3.64 -0.37
CA ILE A 143 2.76 4.21 -1.00
C ILE A 143 1.71 4.56 0.06
N TYR A 144 1.46 3.65 1.00
CA TYR A 144 0.52 3.88 2.09
C TYR A 144 0.88 5.14 2.90
N VAL A 145 2.14 5.28 3.31
CA VAL A 145 2.58 6.45 4.09
C VAL A 145 2.49 7.73 3.26
N LEU A 146 2.86 7.70 1.98
CA LEU A 146 2.74 8.87 1.09
C LEU A 146 1.28 9.32 0.95
N GLY A 147 0.34 8.38 0.84
CA GLY A 147 -1.09 8.69 0.79
C GLY A 147 -1.64 9.20 2.12
N LEU A 148 -1.11 8.75 3.26
CA LEU A 148 -1.50 9.28 4.58
C LEU A 148 -1.05 10.73 4.82
N VAL A 149 0.05 11.15 4.21
CA VAL A 149 0.58 12.51 4.33
C VAL A 149 0.20 13.40 3.15
N SER A 150 -0.68 12.90 2.26
CA SER A 150 -1.15 13.58 1.04
C SER A 150 -0.01 14.03 0.12
N ASP A 151 1.11 13.31 0.08
CA ASP A 151 2.19 13.53 -0.88
C ASP A 151 1.84 12.83 -2.19
N TRP A 152 0.88 13.41 -2.91
CA TRP A 152 0.27 12.79 -4.10
C TRP A 152 1.24 12.65 -5.27
N GLU A 153 2.24 13.53 -5.36
CA GLU A 153 3.31 13.44 -6.37
C GLU A 153 4.14 12.18 -6.16
N ASN A 154 4.72 12.01 -4.96
CA ASN A 154 5.55 10.83 -4.69
C ASN A 154 4.71 9.55 -4.59
N PHE A 155 3.47 9.64 -4.09
CA PHE A 155 2.51 8.54 -4.07
C PHE A 155 2.32 7.95 -5.47
N THR A 156 2.02 8.82 -6.43
CA THR A 156 1.79 8.46 -7.83
C THR A 156 3.06 7.94 -8.49
N SER A 157 4.19 8.61 -8.23
CA SER A 157 5.51 8.22 -8.72
C SER A 157 5.89 6.80 -8.27
N GLU A 158 5.67 6.45 -7.00
CA GLU A 158 5.99 5.12 -6.49
C GLU A 158 5.05 4.03 -7.03
N ILE A 159 3.76 4.34 -7.22
CA ILE A 159 2.82 3.42 -7.88
C ILE A 159 3.27 3.11 -9.31
N ILE A 160 3.62 4.15 -10.09
CA ILE A 160 4.11 4.01 -11.46
C ILE A 160 5.39 3.16 -11.51
N LYS A 161 6.36 3.43 -10.62
CA LYS A 161 7.59 2.62 -10.51
C LYS A 161 7.28 1.15 -10.18
N THR A 162 6.28 0.91 -9.34
CA THR A 162 5.85 -0.44 -8.97
C THR A 162 5.23 -1.18 -10.16
N ILE A 163 4.38 -0.50 -10.94
CA ILE A 163 3.80 -1.02 -12.19
C ILE A 163 4.90 -1.33 -13.21
N GLN A 164 5.85 -0.41 -13.43
CA GLN A 164 6.95 -0.63 -14.37
C GLN A 164 7.79 -1.83 -13.98
N TYR A 165 8.11 -1.96 -12.68
CA TYR A 165 8.91 -3.06 -12.18
C TYR A 165 8.18 -4.41 -12.26
N SER A 166 6.85 -4.43 -12.28
CA SER A 166 6.08 -5.67 -12.47
C SER A 166 6.38 -6.35 -13.82
N SER A 167 6.74 -5.56 -14.84
CA SER A 167 7.14 -6.06 -16.15
C SER A 167 8.54 -6.68 -16.13
N ILE A 168 9.41 -6.18 -15.25
CA ILE A 168 10.80 -6.64 -15.08
C ILE A 168 10.83 -7.96 -14.31
N ASN A 169 10.05 -8.07 -13.23
CA ASN A 169 10.01 -9.28 -12.42
C ASN A 169 8.93 -10.29 -12.87
N TYR A 170 8.20 -10.00 -13.95
CA TYR A 170 7.08 -10.81 -14.45
C TYR A 170 6.00 -11.09 -13.40
N ASN A 171 5.72 -10.10 -12.54
CA ASN A 171 4.83 -10.20 -11.39
C ASN A 171 5.25 -11.23 -10.33
N ASN A 172 6.52 -11.66 -10.33
CA ASN A 172 7.07 -12.50 -9.27
C ASN A 172 7.40 -11.65 -8.04
N TRP A 173 6.36 -11.43 -7.24
CA TRP A 173 6.43 -10.65 -6.02
C TRP A 173 6.74 -11.53 -4.81
N THR A 174 7.41 -10.93 -3.84
CA THR A 174 7.64 -11.45 -2.51
C THR A 174 7.07 -10.48 -1.48
N TRP A 175 6.86 -10.98 -0.27
CA TRP A 175 6.34 -10.25 0.88
C TRP A 175 7.32 -10.37 2.04
N THR A 176 6.87 -10.05 3.26
CA THR A 176 7.60 -10.25 4.52
C THR A 176 8.39 -11.57 4.54
N ASN A 177 9.63 -11.49 5.01
CA ASN A 177 10.60 -12.59 5.03
C ASN A 177 10.97 -13.15 3.64
N ASN A 178 10.73 -12.39 2.58
CA ASN A 178 10.91 -12.81 1.18
C ASN A 178 10.01 -13.98 0.77
N GLU A 179 8.90 -14.18 1.47
CA GLU A 179 7.91 -15.21 1.12
C GLU A 179 7.27 -14.88 -0.22
N LYS A 180 7.11 -15.87 -1.10
CA LYS A 180 6.47 -15.67 -2.39
C LYS A 180 5.03 -15.21 -2.20
N LYS A 181 4.64 -14.15 -2.91
CA LYS A 181 3.26 -13.67 -2.94
C LYS A 181 2.50 -14.41 -4.03
N GLU A 182 1.63 -15.34 -3.61
CA GLU A 182 0.73 -16.03 -4.54
C GLU A 182 -0.22 -15.04 -5.22
N ASN A 183 -0.53 -15.31 -6.49
CA ASN A 183 -1.34 -14.44 -7.36
C ASN A 183 -0.82 -12.99 -7.41
N GLY A 184 0.50 -12.81 -7.44
CA GLY A 184 1.15 -11.50 -7.35
C GLY A 184 0.64 -10.47 -8.37
N LYS A 185 0.30 -10.90 -9.59
CA LYS A 185 -0.31 -10.03 -10.62
C LYS A 185 -1.68 -9.50 -10.17
N ASP A 186 -2.60 -10.40 -9.82
CA ASP A 186 -3.96 -10.03 -9.45
C ASP A 186 -3.98 -9.22 -8.15
N PHE A 187 -3.10 -9.57 -7.20
CA PHE A 187 -2.92 -8.80 -5.98
C PHE A 187 -2.45 -7.36 -6.27
N LEU A 188 -1.43 -7.18 -7.12
CA LEU A 188 -0.98 -5.85 -7.53
C LEU A 188 -2.13 -5.07 -8.18
N LEU A 189 -2.79 -5.64 -9.19
CA LEU A 189 -3.85 -4.98 -9.94
C LEU A 189 -5.04 -4.59 -9.05
N SER A 190 -5.40 -5.42 -8.07
CA SER A 190 -6.43 -5.09 -7.08
C SER A 190 -6.00 -3.91 -6.21
N SER A 191 -4.75 -3.87 -5.73
CA SER A 191 -4.28 -2.75 -4.91
C SER A 191 -4.17 -1.43 -5.69
N LEU A 192 -3.91 -1.48 -7.00
CA LEU A 192 -3.98 -0.28 -7.84
C LEU A 192 -5.38 0.35 -7.85
N GLN A 193 -6.43 -0.46 -7.76
CA GLN A 193 -7.80 0.06 -7.64
C GLN A 193 -8.00 0.80 -6.32
N ASP A 194 -7.49 0.28 -5.21
CA ASP A 194 -7.61 0.93 -3.91
C ASP A 194 -6.92 2.32 -3.92
N TYR A 195 -5.76 2.44 -4.56
CA TYR A 195 -5.06 3.72 -4.71
C TYR A 195 -5.81 4.70 -5.62
N GLN A 196 -6.46 4.21 -6.68
CA GLN A 196 -7.32 5.03 -7.53
C GLN A 196 -8.53 5.56 -6.76
N VAL A 197 -9.15 4.71 -5.94
CA VAL A 197 -10.26 5.11 -5.06
C VAL A 197 -9.77 6.14 -4.05
N GLN A 198 -8.60 5.96 -3.46
CA GLN A 198 -8.03 6.93 -2.51
C GLN A 198 -7.90 8.32 -3.14
N LEU A 199 -7.29 8.42 -4.33
CA LEU A 199 -7.18 9.68 -5.08
C LEU A 199 -8.55 10.27 -5.41
N TYR A 200 -9.48 9.45 -5.89
CA TYR A 200 -10.82 9.91 -6.27
C TYR A 200 -11.62 10.45 -5.08
N THR A 201 -11.54 9.79 -3.92
CA THR A 201 -12.32 10.15 -2.72
C THR A 201 -11.86 11.43 -2.05
N THR A 202 -10.71 11.99 -2.43
CA THR A 202 -10.29 13.34 -2.00
C THR A 202 -11.26 14.42 -2.52
N GLY A 203 -11.92 14.17 -3.66
CA GLY A 203 -12.73 15.19 -4.35
C GLY A 203 -11.89 16.30 -5.01
N GLU A 204 -10.56 16.16 -5.05
CA GLU A 204 -9.65 17.14 -5.65
C GLU A 204 -9.50 16.87 -7.16
N ASP A 205 -10.14 17.70 -7.98
CA ASP A 205 -10.10 17.56 -9.45
C ASP A 205 -8.67 17.60 -10.02
N GLU A 206 -7.73 18.26 -9.33
CA GLU A 206 -6.31 18.28 -9.72
C GLU A 206 -5.66 16.89 -9.68
N LEU A 207 -6.17 15.97 -8.87
CA LEU A 207 -5.65 14.60 -8.76
C LEU A 207 -6.17 13.67 -9.86
N LEU A 208 -7.11 14.11 -10.71
CA LEU A 208 -7.56 13.33 -11.86
C LEU A 208 -6.40 13.03 -12.84
N VAL A 209 -5.38 13.90 -12.90
CA VAL A 209 -4.18 13.62 -13.72
C VAL A 209 -3.35 12.48 -13.14
N ASN A 210 -3.25 12.37 -11.82
CA ASN A 210 -2.56 11.28 -11.14
C ASN A 210 -3.27 9.95 -11.41
N MET A 211 -4.59 9.94 -11.28
CA MET A 211 -5.44 8.81 -11.63
C MET A 211 -5.23 8.37 -13.09
N ARG A 212 -5.22 9.35 -14.02
CA ARG A 212 -5.00 9.11 -15.45
C ARG A 212 -3.63 8.48 -15.69
N ASN A 213 -2.58 9.04 -15.13
CA ASN A 213 -1.21 8.56 -15.28
C ASN A 213 -1.06 7.11 -14.78
N ILE A 214 -1.65 6.76 -13.63
CA ILE A 214 -1.63 5.39 -13.10
C ILE A 214 -2.38 4.44 -14.04
N ALA A 215 -3.56 4.85 -14.53
CA ALA A 215 -4.36 4.02 -15.43
C ALA A 215 -3.64 3.77 -16.76
N GLU A 216 -3.08 4.81 -17.37
CA GLU A 216 -2.30 4.72 -18.61
C GLU A 216 -1.07 3.84 -18.43
N GLU A 217 -0.30 4.02 -17.35
CA GLU A 217 0.86 3.19 -17.07
C GLU A 217 0.47 1.72 -16.87
N THR A 218 -0.62 1.46 -16.15
CA THR A 218 -1.16 0.10 -15.99
C THR A 218 -1.50 -0.51 -17.34
N LEU A 219 -2.18 0.23 -18.21
CA LEU A 219 -2.61 -0.27 -19.51
C LEU A 219 -1.45 -0.50 -20.51
N LYS A 220 -0.28 0.10 -20.30
CA LYS A 220 0.93 -0.23 -21.09
C LYS A 220 1.36 -1.68 -20.88
N TYR A 221 1.26 -2.20 -19.65
CA TYR A 221 1.70 -3.56 -19.30
C TYR A 221 0.54 -4.56 -19.19
N TYR A 222 -0.69 -4.07 -18.96
CA TYR A 222 -1.90 -4.86 -18.82
C TYR A 222 -3.02 -4.30 -19.72
N PRO A 223 -2.89 -4.41 -21.05
CA PRO A 223 -3.74 -3.69 -22.02
C PRO A 223 -5.22 -4.08 -21.99
N ASN A 224 -5.54 -5.23 -21.37
CA ASN A 224 -6.89 -5.77 -21.24
C ASN A 224 -7.43 -5.67 -19.79
N HIS A 225 -6.80 -4.88 -18.93
CA HIS A 225 -7.29 -4.70 -17.57
C HIS A 225 -8.52 -3.79 -17.54
N VAL A 226 -9.71 -4.41 -17.47
CA VAL A 226 -11.02 -3.75 -17.54
C VAL A 226 -11.15 -2.61 -16.53
N VAL A 227 -10.70 -2.83 -15.29
CA VAL A 227 -10.77 -1.82 -14.22
C VAL A 227 -9.94 -0.57 -14.58
N SER A 228 -8.73 -0.74 -15.13
CA SER A 228 -7.91 0.41 -15.56
C SER A 228 -8.47 1.12 -16.79
N LEU A 229 -9.13 0.40 -17.71
CA LEU A 229 -9.87 1.03 -18.82
C LEU A 229 -11.01 1.92 -18.28
N SER A 230 -11.75 1.45 -17.29
CA SER A 230 -12.79 2.22 -16.61
C SER A 230 -12.23 3.44 -15.86
N ASN A 231 -11.12 3.29 -15.12
CA ASN A 231 -10.47 4.42 -14.44
C ASN A 231 -9.98 5.47 -15.43
N LEU A 232 -9.33 5.05 -16.53
CA LEU A 232 -8.91 5.97 -17.60
C LEU A 232 -10.10 6.74 -18.17
N SER A 233 -11.19 6.03 -18.49
CA SER A 233 -12.43 6.63 -18.96
C SER A 233 -12.96 7.69 -18.01
N ILE A 234 -13.11 7.35 -16.72
CA ILE A 234 -13.64 8.27 -15.71
C ILE A 234 -12.85 9.58 -15.68
N THR A 235 -11.52 9.51 -15.74
CA THR A 235 -10.68 10.72 -15.74
C THR A 235 -10.91 11.60 -16.95
N TYR A 236 -11.20 11.05 -18.13
CA TYR A 236 -11.52 11.83 -19.33
C TYR A 236 -12.94 12.42 -19.25
N LEU A 237 -13.92 11.60 -18.82
CA LEU A 237 -15.31 12.02 -18.69
C LEU A 237 -15.46 13.19 -17.70
N LEU A 238 -14.78 13.14 -16.55
CA LEU A 238 -14.82 14.20 -15.54
C LEU A 238 -14.14 15.48 -16.02
N THR A 239 -13.12 15.38 -16.89
CA THR A 239 -12.49 16.54 -17.52
C THR A 239 -13.20 17.04 -18.79
N GLY A 240 -14.37 16.50 -19.13
CA GLY A 240 -15.16 16.90 -20.29
C GLY A 240 -14.68 16.36 -21.65
N GLU A 241 -13.66 15.49 -21.66
CA GLU A 241 -13.09 14.87 -22.87
C GLU A 241 -13.91 13.62 -23.27
N TYR A 242 -15.21 13.79 -23.52
CA TYR A 242 -16.17 12.67 -23.57
C TYR A 242 -15.84 11.58 -24.60
N ASP A 243 -15.45 11.95 -25.81
CA ASP A 243 -15.08 10.97 -26.84
C ASP A 243 -13.89 10.11 -26.43
N LYS A 244 -12.87 10.73 -25.81
CA LYS A 244 -11.71 10.02 -25.26
C LYS A 244 -12.07 9.16 -24.06
N GLY A 245 -13.07 9.56 -23.28
CA GLY A 245 -13.58 8.77 -22.16
C GLY A 245 -14.34 7.52 -22.61
N ILE A 246 -15.17 7.64 -23.64
CA ILE A 246 -15.97 6.52 -24.15
C ILE A 246 -15.09 5.43 -24.81
N GLU A 247 -13.99 5.80 -25.48
CA GLU A 247 -13.13 4.85 -26.19
C GLU A 247 -12.57 3.69 -25.32
N PRO A 248 -11.93 3.95 -24.15
CA PRO A 248 -11.51 2.88 -23.23
C PRO A 248 -12.64 1.95 -22.80
N LEU A 249 -13.85 2.48 -22.57
CA LEU A 249 -14.99 1.66 -22.19
C LEU A 249 -15.48 0.77 -23.33
N LEU A 250 -15.48 1.27 -24.58
CA LEU A 250 -15.77 0.44 -25.75
C LEU A 250 -14.74 -0.67 -25.95
N ARG A 251 -13.49 -0.46 -25.55
CA ARG A 251 -12.49 -1.53 -25.47
C ARG A 251 -12.82 -2.54 -24.37
N ALA A 252 -13.26 -2.08 -23.20
CA ALA A 252 -13.68 -2.94 -22.10
C ALA A 252 -14.91 -3.79 -22.47
N GLU A 253 -15.90 -3.22 -23.16
CA GLU A 253 -17.08 -3.95 -23.68
C GLU A 253 -16.67 -5.10 -24.60
N LYS A 254 -15.65 -4.91 -25.46
CA LYS A 254 -15.15 -5.99 -26.34
C LYS A 254 -14.54 -7.16 -25.55
N LEU A 255 -14.00 -6.92 -24.36
CA LEU A 255 -13.41 -7.95 -23.51
C LEU A 255 -14.48 -8.73 -22.76
N ASN A 256 -15.51 -8.04 -22.27
CA ASN A 256 -16.69 -8.65 -21.66
C ASN A 256 -17.97 -7.89 -22.06
N PRO A 257 -18.70 -8.36 -23.09
CA PRO A 257 -19.89 -7.66 -23.60
C PRO A 257 -21.08 -7.62 -22.64
N GLN A 258 -21.06 -8.44 -21.57
CA GLN A 258 -22.14 -8.55 -20.59
C GLN A 258 -21.79 -7.90 -19.24
N ASP A 259 -20.63 -7.24 -19.14
CA ASP A 259 -20.26 -6.50 -17.95
C ASP A 259 -21.16 -5.26 -17.79
N TYR A 260 -22.21 -5.39 -16.97
CA TYR A 260 -23.19 -4.32 -16.79
C TYR A 260 -22.59 -3.06 -16.14
N ILE A 261 -21.46 -3.17 -15.44
CA ILE A 261 -20.76 -2.01 -14.89
C ILE A 261 -20.13 -1.21 -16.04
N VAL A 262 -19.45 -1.89 -16.96
CA VAL A 262 -18.89 -1.27 -18.17
C VAL A 262 -20.01 -0.68 -19.04
N LEU A 263 -21.09 -1.43 -19.28
CA LEU A 263 -22.23 -0.96 -20.07
C LEU A 263 -22.88 0.30 -19.48
N SER A 264 -23.06 0.34 -18.15
CA SER A 264 -23.57 1.51 -17.44
C SER A 264 -22.63 2.71 -17.55
N ASN A 265 -21.32 2.48 -17.45
CA ASN A 265 -20.32 3.53 -17.63
C ASN A 265 -20.33 4.09 -19.06
N ILE A 266 -20.54 3.25 -20.08
CA ILE A 266 -20.67 3.72 -21.48
C ILE A 266 -21.93 4.59 -21.63
N ALA A 267 -23.04 4.14 -21.05
CA ALA A 267 -24.29 4.89 -21.05
C ALA A 267 -24.11 6.28 -20.40
N GLN A 268 -23.43 6.32 -19.25
CA GLN A 268 -23.09 7.57 -18.56
C GLN A 268 -22.18 8.46 -19.41
N GLY A 269 -21.17 7.90 -20.09
CA GLY A 269 -20.30 8.64 -20.99
C GLY A 269 -21.08 9.31 -22.13
N TYR A 270 -21.99 8.58 -22.79
CA TYR A 270 -22.87 9.15 -23.81
C TYR A 270 -23.86 10.18 -23.25
N LYS A 271 -24.39 9.96 -22.03
CA LYS A 271 -25.25 10.93 -21.34
C LYS A 271 -24.51 12.25 -21.12
N LEU A 272 -23.27 12.21 -20.60
CA LEU A 272 -22.43 13.39 -20.39
C LEU A 272 -22.08 14.11 -21.70
N LYS A 273 -21.85 13.35 -22.77
CA LYS A 273 -21.67 13.88 -24.14
C LYS A 273 -22.92 14.58 -24.70
N GLY A 274 -24.10 14.34 -24.11
CA GLY A 274 -25.39 14.80 -24.64
C GLY A 274 -25.97 13.89 -25.73
N ASP A 275 -25.35 12.74 -26.00
CA ASP A 275 -25.86 11.74 -26.93
C ASP A 275 -26.91 10.85 -26.26
N LYS A 276 -28.11 11.44 -26.10
CA LYS A 276 -29.25 10.76 -25.44
C LYS A 276 -29.58 9.42 -26.10
N LYS A 277 -29.42 9.30 -27.42
CA LYS A 277 -29.79 8.09 -28.17
C LYS A 277 -28.90 6.92 -27.78
N ASN A 278 -27.58 7.10 -27.85
CA ASN A 278 -26.65 6.02 -27.49
C ASN A 278 -26.67 5.75 -25.97
N ALA A 279 -26.86 6.77 -25.13
CA ALA A 279 -27.03 6.58 -23.70
C ALA A 279 -28.19 5.62 -23.37
N ILE A 280 -29.37 5.81 -23.99
CA ILE A 280 -30.53 4.93 -23.80
C ILE A 280 -30.20 3.50 -24.24
N VAL A 281 -29.57 3.30 -25.41
CA VAL A 281 -29.19 1.96 -25.91
C VAL A 281 -28.31 1.21 -24.89
N TYR A 282 -27.33 1.89 -24.30
CA TYR A 282 -26.43 1.25 -23.33
C TYR A 282 -27.08 1.06 -21.95
N TYR A 283 -27.98 1.94 -21.53
CA TYR A 283 -28.81 1.70 -20.34
C TYR A 283 -29.76 0.51 -20.54
N GLU A 284 -30.31 0.30 -21.75
CA GLU A 284 -31.11 -0.88 -22.07
C GLU A 284 -30.29 -2.18 -21.98
N LYS A 285 -29.05 -2.18 -22.50
CA LYS A 285 -28.12 -3.30 -22.27
C LYS A 285 -27.80 -3.52 -20.78
N THR A 286 -27.67 -2.43 -20.01
CA THR A 286 -27.47 -2.51 -18.55
C THR A 286 -28.66 -3.18 -17.87
N ILE A 287 -29.89 -2.92 -18.34
CA ILE A 287 -31.10 -3.60 -17.84
C ILE A 287 -31.10 -5.09 -18.19
N GLU A 288 -30.59 -5.47 -19.37
CA GLU A 288 -30.56 -6.87 -19.82
C GLU A 288 -29.62 -7.75 -18.98
N PHE A 289 -28.45 -7.22 -18.59
CA PHE A 289 -27.40 -8.00 -17.92
C PHE A 289 -27.16 -7.62 -16.44
N GLY A 290 -27.80 -6.55 -15.96
CA GLY A 290 -27.55 -5.98 -14.64
C GLY A 290 -28.23 -6.71 -13.49
N ASP A 291 -27.73 -6.45 -12.28
CA ASP A 291 -28.45 -6.77 -11.05
C ASP A 291 -29.64 -5.81 -10.82
N GLU A 292 -30.45 -6.09 -9.80
CA GLU A 292 -31.65 -5.30 -9.49
C GLU A 292 -31.37 -3.80 -9.32
N ARG A 293 -30.24 -3.46 -8.68
CA ARG A 293 -29.84 -2.07 -8.44
C ARG A 293 -29.44 -1.39 -9.74
N ALA A 294 -28.64 -2.06 -10.58
CA ALA A 294 -28.25 -1.54 -11.88
C ALA A 294 -29.46 -1.36 -12.81
N ILE A 295 -30.41 -2.30 -12.78
CA ILE A 295 -31.67 -2.22 -13.52
C ILE A 295 -32.49 -1.00 -13.08
N GLU A 296 -32.66 -0.79 -11.77
CA GLU A 296 -33.41 0.35 -11.23
C GLU A 296 -32.77 1.68 -11.64
N PHE A 297 -31.45 1.79 -11.44
CA PHE A 297 -30.68 2.96 -11.86
C PHE A 297 -30.86 3.25 -13.35
N ALA A 298 -30.64 2.25 -14.22
CA ALA A 298 -30.75 2.42 -15.67
C ALA A 298 -32.16 2.84 -16.11
N LYS A 299 -33.22 2.28 -15.49
CA LYS A 299 -34.61 2.69 -15.76
C LYS A 299 -34.85 4.16 -15.41
N GLN A 300 -34.35 4.63 -14.28
CA GLN A 300 -34.43 6.03 -13.89
C GLN A 300 -33.72 6.94 -14.91
N GLN A 301 -32.49 6.58 -15.30
CA GLN A 301 -31.71 7.35 -16.26
C GLN A 301 -32.40 7.44 -17.63
N ILE A 302 -32.99 6.34 -18.13
CA ILE A 302 -33.77 6.34 -19.37
C ILE A 302 -35.00 7.27 -19.26
N ALA A 303 -35.70 7.24 -18.12
CA ALA A 303 -36.87 8.10 -17.90
C ALA A 303 -36.49 9.59 -17.87
N GLU A 304 -35.35 9.94 -17.27
CA GLU A 304 -34.80 11.30 -17.29
C GLU A 304 -34.43 11.76 -18.70
N LEU A 305 -33.79 10.90 -19.51
CA LEU A 305 -33.34 11.24 -20.86
C LEU A 305 -34.49 11.45 -21.86
N LYS A 306 -35.63 10.79 -21.63
CA LYS A 306 -36.85 10.89 -22.45
C LYS A 306 -37.71 12.12 -22.13
N LYS A 307 -37.41 12.86 -21.06
CA LYS A 307 -37.98 14.19 -20.80
C LYS A 307 -37.29 15.24 -21.68
#